data_AF-A0A2D3WEX9-F1
#
_entry.id   AF-A0A2D3WEX9-F1
#
_cell.length_a   1.000
_cell.length_b   1.000
_cell.length_c   1.000
_cell.angle_alpha   90.00
_cell.angle_beta   90.00
_cell.angle_gamma   90.00
#
_symmetry.space_group_name_H-M   'P 1'
#
loop_
_entity.id
_entity.type
_entity.pdbx_description
1 polymer ?
#
loop_
_entity_poly.entity_id
_entity_poly.type
_entity_poly.pdbx_seq_one_letter_code
_entity_poly.pdbx_strand_id
1 'polypeptide(L)' 'MGRNKTPFYRIVVTDSRKKRDGGWIESIGYYNPLTNPESIKFDAERLAYWKSVGAKLSDRVAKITGK' A
#
# COMPACT_ATOMS: atom_id res chain seq x y z
N MET A 1 -11.18 0.32 7.03
CA MET A 1 -11.59 0.45 5.60
C MET A 1 -11.93 -0.92 5.07
N GLY A 2 -12.82 -0.96 4.07
CA GLY A 2 -13.51 -2.19 3.67
C GLY A 2 -14.68 -2.48 4.60
N ARG A 3 -15.75 -3.06 4.06
CA ARG A 3 -16.88 -3.60 4.85
C ARG A 3 -16.70 -5.11 4.96
N ASN A 4 -17.48 -5.75 5.81
CA ASN A 4 -17.50 -7.21 5.85
C ASN A 4 -17.70 -7.78 4.44
N LYS A 5 -16.86 -8.74 4.05
CA LYS A 5 -16.77 -9.35 2.71
C LYS A 5 -16.41 -8.39 1.57
N THR A 6 -16.03 -7.14 1.85
CA THR A 6 -15.53 -6.20 0.85
C THR A 6 -14.21 -5.55 1.28
N PRO A 7 -13.08 -6.28 1.17
CA PRO A 7 -11.76 -5.75 1.49
C PRO A 7 -11.37 -4.58 0.59
N PHE A 8 -10.80 -3.54 1.20
CA PHE A 8 -10.17 -2.42 0.51
C PHE A 8 -8.92 -2.00 1.27
N TYR A 9 -7.78 -1.95 0.60
CA TYR A 9 -6.48 -1.73 1.23
C TYR A 9 -5.88 -0.39 0.77
N ARG A 10 -5.31 0.38 1.70
CA ARG A 10 -4.42 1.50 1.36
C ARG A 10 -2.98 1.01 1.31
N ILE A 11 -2.22 1.59 0.38
CA ILE A 11 -0.77 1.45 0.34
C ILE A 11 -0.22 2.68 1.06
N VAL A 12 0.34 2.45 2.25
CA VAL A 12 0.81 3.52 3.15
C VAL A 12 2.24 3.25 3.59
N VAL A 13 2.96 4.33 3.86
CA VAL A 13 4.28 4.30 4.48
C VAL A 13 4.09 4.50 5.98
N THR A 14 4.57 3.55 6.77
CA THR A 14 4.45 3.57 8.24
C THR A 14 5.65 2.90 8.90
N ASP A 15 5.85 3.19 10.18
CA ASP A 15 6.83 2.51 11.02
C ASP A 15 6.31 1.10 11.40
N SER A 16 7.17 0.09 11.36
CA SER A 16 6.81 -1.31 11.62
C SER A 16 6.28 -1.58 13.02
N ARG A 17 6.59 -0.72 14.00
CA ARG A 17 6.11 -0.84 15.39
C ARG A 17 4.70 -0.31 15.57
N LYS A 18 4.18 0.45 14.60
CA LYS A 18 2.82 1.00 14.68
C LYS A 18 1.77 -0.05 14.36
N LYS A 19 0.59 0.11 14.97
CA LYS A 19 -0.59 -0.71 14.67
C LYS A 19 -0.96 -0.58 13.20
N ARG A 20 -1.44 -1.68 12.58
CA ARG A 20 -1.81 -1.77 11.16
C ARG A 20 -2.78 -0.67 10.71
N ASP A 21 -3.83 -0.41 11.48
CA ASP A 21 -4.83 0.64 11.19
C ASP A 21 -4.55 1.96 11.93
N GLY A 22 -3.35 2.13 12.49
CA GLY A 22 -2.93 3.34 13.18
C GLY A 22 -2.51 4.46 12.23
N GLY A 23 -1.89 5.50 12.79
CA GLY A 23 -1.40 6.63 11.99
C GLY A 23 -0.21 6.25 11.10
N TRP A 24 -0.31 6.57 9.81
CA TRP A 24 0.77 6.44 8.83
C TRP A 24 1.48 7.78 8.60
N ILE A 25 2.65 7.74 7.96
CA ILE A 25 3.44 8.93 7.60
C ILE A 25 2.87 9.53 6.30
N GLU A 26 2.73 8.69 5.26
CA GLU A 26 2.25 9.09 3.95
C GLU A 26 1.38 7.98 3.32
N SER A 27 0.33 8.37 2.61
CA SER A 27 -0.51 7.44 1.84
C SER A 27 -0.15 7.56 0.37
N ILE A 28 0.50 6.53 -0.18
CA ILE A 28 1.01 6.54 -1.55
C ILE A 28 0.05 5.91 -2.57
N GLY A 29 -1.02 5.25 -2.11
CA GLY A 29 -1.99 4.64 -3.01
C GLY A 29 -3.04 3.75 -2.35
N TYR A 30 -3.72 2.96 -3.18
CA TYR A 30 -4.69 1.96 -2.75
C TYR A 30 -4.71 0.74 -3.68
N TYR A 31 -5.23 -0.35 -3.11
CA TYR A 31 -5.41 -1.64 -3.76
C TYR A 31 -6.81 -2.17 -3.46
N ASN A 32 -7.56 -2.45 -4.54
CA ASN A 32 -8.88 -3.07 -4.48
C ASN A 32 -8.85 -4.43 -5.20
N PRO A 33 -8.93 -5.56 -4.48
CA PRO A 33 -8.94 -6.90 -5.07
C PRO A 33 -10.30 -7.30 -5.66
N LEU A 34 -11.37 -6.55 -5.38
CA LEU A 34 -12.74 -6.94 -5.74
C LEU A 34 -13.16 -6.51 -7.14
N THR A 35 -12.38 -5.63 -7.75
CA THR A 35 -12.60 -5.18 -9.12
C THR A 35 -11.91 -6.13 -10.09
N ASN A 36 -12.51 -6.34 -11.26
CA ASN A 36 -11.93 -7.12 -12.34
C ASN A 36 -11.80 -6.22 -13.58
N PRO A 37 -10.59 -5.79 -13.98
CA PRO A 37 -9.28 -6.11 -13.41
C PRO A 37 -9.03 -5.44 -12.04
N GLU A 38 -8.11 -6.01 -11.25
CA GLU A 38 -7.74 -5.50 -9.92
C GLU A 38 -7.38 -4.01 -10.00
N SER A 39 -8.05 -3.17 -9.22
CA SER A 39 -7.81 -1.72 -9.26
C SER A 39 -6.66 -1.36 -8.34
N ILE A 40 -5.55 -0.99 -8.97
CA ILE A 40 -4.32 -0.61 -8.31
C ILE A 40 -3.99 0.81 -8.74
N LYS A 41 -3.89 1.74 -7.78
CA LYS A 41 -3.38 3.08 -8.04
C LYS A 41 -2.38 3.45 -6.96
N PHE A 42 -1.17 3.78 -7.37
CA PHE A 42 -0.14 4.31 -6.49
C PHE A 42 0.72 5.33 -7.23
N ASP A 43 1.32 6.22 -6.45
CA ASP A 43 2.32 7.17 -6.93
C ASP A 43 3.68 6.47 -7.04
N ALA A 44 4.15 6.27 -8.27
CA ALA A 44 5.41 5.60 -8.55
C ALA A 44 6.64 6.43 -8.14
N GLU A 45 6.55 7.76 -8.23
CA GLU A 45 7.64 8.67 -7.83
C GLU A 45 7.84 8.62 -6.32
N ARG A 46 6.73 8.66 -5.56
CA ARG A 46 6.77 8.52 -4.10
C ARG A 46 7.23 7.15 -3.66
N LEU A 47 6.82 6.08 -4.34
CA LEU A 47 7.31 4.73 -4.07
C LEU A 47 8.84 4.66 -4.26
N ALA A 48 9.36 5.21 -5.36
CA ALA A 48 10.80 5.23 -5.64
C ALA A 48 11.57 6.05 -4.61
N TYR A 49 11.05 7.21 -4.21
CA TYR A 49 11.62 8.03 -3.14
C TYR A 49 11.71 7.27 -1.82
N TRP A 50 10.62 6.66 -1.35
CA TRP A 50 10.66 5.93 -0.08
C TRP A 50 11.59 4.72 -0.13
N LYS A 51 11.69 4.06 -1.29
CA LYS A 51 12.65 2.98 -1.50
C LYS A 51 14.10 3.49 -1.44
N SER A 52 14.40 4.68 -1.96
CA SER A 52 15.74 5.26 -1.87
C SER A 52 16.12 5.70 -0.45
N VAL A 53 15.14 6.13 0.34
CA VAL A 53 15.31 6.46 1.78
C VAL A 53 15.45 5.20 2.66
N GLY A 54 15.32 4.00 2.09
CA GLY A 54 15.52 2.73 2.80
C GLY A 54 14.24 2.08 3.33
N ALA A 55 13.06 2.51 2.86
CA ALA A 55 11.82 1.83 3.20
C ALA A 55 11.80 0.40 2.65
N LYS A 56 11.38 -0.55 3.48
CA LYS A 56 11.20 -1.95 3.10
C LYS A 56 9.75 -2.19 2.66
N LEU A 57 9.58 -2.73 1.46
CA LEU A 57 8.27 -3.12 0.96
C LEU A 57 7.79 -4.39 1.66
N SER A 58 6.48 -4.51 1.87
CA SER A 58 5.86 -5.78 2.29
C SER A 58 5.68 -6.72 1.11
N ASP A 59 5.60 -8.02 1.35
CA ASP A 59 5.52 -9.03 0.29
C ASP A 59 4.36 -8.80 -0.69
N ARG A 60 3.20 -8.36 -0.19
CA ARG A 60 2.04 -8.07 -1.04
C ARG A 60 2.26 -6.82 -1.89
N VAL A 61 2.83 -5.77 -1.31
CA VAL A 61 3.12 -4.52 -2.05
C VAL A 61 4.18 -4.78 -3.10
N ALA A 62 5.23 -5.55 -2.79
CA ALA A 62 6.26 -5.93 -3.74
C ALA A 62 5.70 -6.70 -4.95
N LYS A 63 4.75 -7.63 -4.74
CA LYS A 63 4.05 -8.34 -5.83
C LYS A 63 3.16 -7.43 -6.69
N ILE A 64 2.60 -6.38 -6.10
CA ILE A 64 1.73 -5.42 -6.78
C ILE A 64 2.56 -4.42 -7.61
N THR A 65 3.68 -3.94 -7.06
CA THR A 65 4.52 -2.92 -7.70
C THR A 65 5.62 -3.50 -8.60
N GLY A 66 5.89 -4.80 -8.51
CA GLY A 66 6.91 -5.51 -9.29
C GLY A 66 6.41 -6.12 -10.59
N LYS A 67 5.23 -5.72 -11.05
CA LYS A 67 4.73 -6.02 -12.40
C LYS A 67 5.18 -4.98 -13.40
#